data_AF-A0A4Y7KME3-F1
#
_entry.id   AF-A0A4Y7KME3-F1
#
_cell.length_a   1.000
_cell.length_b   1.000
_cell.length_c   1.000
_cell.angle_alpha   90.00
_cell.angle_beta   90.00
_cell.angle_gamma   90.00
#
_symmetry.space_group_name_H-M   'P 1'
#
loop_
_entity.id
_entity.type
_entity.pdbx_description
1 polymer ?
#
loop_
_entity_poly.entity_id
_entity_poly.type
_entity_poly.pdbx_seq_one_letter_code
_entity_poly.pdbx_strand_id
1 'polypeptide(L)'
;MAKEILQKHDQSFSSRTILEAITVFDHHKVSMVWLPVSPQWRNLRQFTNSHISTSQRLDSIKSQKLDDLFTYICQSASSSSVVDIGHVAFTTVLNLLSNSFFSIDLADYYSYSTFEIALKEVVLQAAKPNLSDYIPIISFMDVQGIKRNMRNYARIMDGTFGKIIEQKLELAREGKSTNSADLLDIILDACHENVIELHRRDINSLLKKDQPNGVDIHFQK
;
A
#
# COMPACT_ATOMS: atom_id res chain seq x y z
N MET A 1 -20.08 -1.56 26.29
CA MET A 1 -18.95 -2.47 25.99
C MET A 1 -17.86 -1.81 25.15
N ALA A 2 -18.16 -1.22 23.97
CA ALA A 2 -17.14 -0.55 23.14
C ALA A 2 -16.33 0.54 23.88
N LYS A 3 -16.99 1.39 24.68
CA LYS A 3 -16.31 2.42 25.51
C LYS A 3 -15.31 1.83 26.52
N GLU A 4 -15.66 0.70 27.13
CA GLU A 4 -14.78 0.04 28.09
C GLU A 4 -13.51 -0.47 27.40
N ILE A 5 -13.67 -1.11 26.24
CA ILE A 5 -12.56 -1.72 25.49
C ILE A 5 -11.68 -0.67 24.80
N LEU A 6 -12.27 0.29 24.10
CA LEU A 6 -11.56 1.22 23.21
C LEU A 6 -11.16 2.56 23.84
N GLN A 7 -11.60 2.85 25.08
CA GLN A 7 -11.21 4.09 25.77
C GLN A 7 -10.63 3.83 27.16
N LYS A 8 -11.26 2.97 27.97
CA LYS A 8 -10.80 2.74 29.36
C LYS A 8 -9.69 1.71 29.46
N HIS A 9 -9.72 0.69 28.60
CA HIS A 9 -8.72 -0.38 28.53
C HIS A 9 -8.04 -0.44 27.16
N ASP A 10 -8.01 0.67 26.45
CA ASP A 10 -7.55 0.80 25.07
C ASP A 10 -6.15 0.22 24.85
N GLN A 11 -5.22 0.48 25.78
CA GLN A 11 -3.85 -0.03 25.70
C GLN A 11 -3.80 -1.56 25.70
N SER A 12 -4.61 -2.23 26.53
CA SER A 12 -4.67 -3.70 26.62
C SER A 12 -5.29 -4.35 25.39
N PHE A 13 -6.18 -3.65 24.68
CA PHE A 13 -6.89 -4.15 23.49
C PHE A 13 -6.41 -3.50 22.18
N SER A 14 -5.26 -2.81 22.21
CA SER A 14 -4.72 -2.09 21.07
C SER A 14 -4.02 -2.99 20.04
N SER A 15 -3.63 -4.21 20.44
CA SER A 15 -3.00 -5.19 19.56
C SER A 15 -4.00 -5.77 18.56
N ARG A 16 -3.53 -6.04 17.34
CA ARG A 16 -4.33 -6.68 16.28
C ARG A 16 -4.02 -8.16 16.18
N THR A 17 -5.05 -8.96 15.87
CA THR A 17 -4.85 -10.34 15.45
C THR A 17 -4.17 -10.37 14.09
N ILE A 18 -3.06 -11.09 13.99
CA ILE A 18 -2.27 -11.19 12.77
C ILE A 18 -2.79 -12.37 11.96
N LEU A 19 -3.37 -12.10 10.79
CA LEU A 19 -3.86 -13.12 9.88
C LEU A 19 -2.70 -13.76 9.11
N GLU A 20 -2.79 -15.04 8.78
CA GLU A 20 -1.75 -15.75 8.05
C GLU A 20 -1.48 -15.11 6.68
N ALA A 21 -2.52 -14.55 6.05
CA ALA A 21 -2.42 -13.82 4.79
C ALA A 21 -1.43 -12.64 4.88
N ILE A 22 -1.44 -11.88 5.98
CA ILE A 22 -0.59 -10.68 6.14
C ILE A 22 0.83 -10.98 6.64
N THR A 23 1.16 -12.26 6.87
CA THR A 23 2.52 -12.66 7.26
C THR A 23 3.49 -12.71 6.08
N VAL A 24 2.96 -12.65 4.85
CA VAL A 24 3.74 -12.61 3.61
C VAL A 24 4.77 -11.47 3.67
N PHE A 25 6.01 -11.79 3.31
CA PHE A 25 7.16 -10.88 3.36
C PHE A 25 7.36 -10.19 4.72
N ASP A 26 6.94 -10.83 5.80
CA ASP A 26 6.99 -10.25 7.14
C ASP A 26 6.26 -8.90 7.26
N HIS A 27 5.25 -8.65 6.41
CA HIS A 27 4.55 -7.35 6.32
C HIS A 27 3.97 -6.90 7.68
N HIS A 28 3.45 -7.83 8.47
CA HIS A 28 2.98 -7.57 9.84
C HIS A 28 4.03 -6.95 10.80
N LYS A 29 5.32 -7.14 10.54
CA LYS A 29 6.42 -6.64 11.38
C LYS A 29 6.84 -5.21 11.04
N VAL A 30 6.37 -4.66 9.91
CA VAL A 30 6.80 -3.34 9.40
C VAL A 30 5.63 -2.42 9.08
N SER A 31 4.44 -2.99 8.83
CA SER A 31 3.25 -2.23 8.46
C SER A 31 2.67 -1.45 9.64
N MET A 32 2.51 -0.14 9.49
CA MET A 32 1.82 0.71 10.48
C MET A 32 0.40 0.21 10.80
N VAL A 33 -0.24 -0.51 9.88
CA VAL A 33 -1.57 -1.09 10.08
C VAL A 33 -1.51 -2.23 11.09
N TRP A 34 -0.45 -3.05 11.11
CA TRP A 34 -0.38 -4.32 11.84
C TRP A 34 0.60 -4.34 12.99
N LEU A 35 1.53 -3.39 13.04
CA LEU A 35 2.45 -3.21 14.15
C LEU A 35 1.68 -3.08 15.49
N PRO A 36 2.14 -3.74 16.56
CA PRO A 36 1.59 -3.49 17.89
C PRO A 36 1.92 -2.06 18.32
N VAL A 37 1.17 -1.54 19.30
CA VAL A 37 1.47 -0.22 19.87
C VAL A 37 2.84 -0.24 20.52
N SER A 38 3.80 0.35 19.82
CA SER A 38 5.21 0.42 20.16
C SER A 38 5.73 1.84 19.89
N PRO A 39 6.94 2.20 20.36
CA PRO A 39 7.57 3.47 20.00
C PRO A 39 7.65 3.66 18.48
N GLN A 40 8.01 2.62 17.73
CA GLN A 40 8.06 2.64 16.26
C GLN A 40 6.68 2.97 15.66
N TRP A 41 5.62 2.29 16.10
CA TRP A 41 4.27 2.55 15.63
C TRP A 41 3.81 3.97 15.95
N ARG A 42 4.11 4.48 17.15
CA ARG A 42 3.76 5.85 17.57
C ARG A 42 4.49 6.88 16.71
N ASN A 43 5.78 6.68 16.44
CA ASN A 43 6.57 7.57 15.60
C ASN A 43 6.03 7.60 14.17
N LEU A 44 5.77 6.42 13.57
CA LEU A 44 5.16 6.33 12.23
C LEU A 44 3.81 7.05 12.19
N ARG A 45 2.93 6.80 13.17
CA ARG A 45 1.61 7.42 13.22
C ARG A 45 1.67 8.93 13.43
N GLN A 46 2.56 9.41 14.29
CA GLN A 46 2.75 10.84 14.54
C GLN A 46 3.26 11.52 13.28
N PHE A 47 4.28 10.96 12.63
CA PHE A 47 4.84 11.47 11.38
C PHE A 47 3.81 11.49 10.25
N THR A 48 3.10 10.37 10.04
CA THR A 48 2.04 10.34 9.03
C THR A 48 0.97 11.38 9.35
N ASN A 49 0.52 11.51 10.60
CA ASN A 49 -0.51 12.51 10.96
C ASN A 49 -0.04 13.96 10.76
N SER A 50 1.24 14.28 10.95
CA SER A 50 1.75 15.64 10.75
C SER A 50 1.94 15.99 9.27
N HIS A 51 2.07 15.00 8.39
CA HIS A 51 2.42 15.21 6.98
C HIS A 51 1.38 14.74 5.96
N ILE A 52 0.47 13.82 6.32
CA ILE A 52 -0.59 13.32 5.42
C ILE A 52 -1.62 14.40 5.08
N SER A 53 -1.57 15.57 5.73
CA SER A 53 -2.57 16.62 5.56
C SER A 53 -2.04 18.00 5.97
N THR A 54 -1.58 18.79 5.01
CA THR A 54 -2.05 20.18 5.00
C THR A 54 -3.42 20.15 4.33
N SER A 55 -4.47 20.55 5.06
CA SER A 55 -5.87 20.48 4.61
C SER A 55 -6.05 21.03 3.18
N GLN A 56 -5.36 22.14 2.88
CA GLN A 56 -5.39 22.80 1.58
C GLN A 56 -4.97 21.90 0.40
N ARG A 57 -3.93 21.06 0.55
CA ARG A 57 -3.48 20.20 -0.54
C ARG A 57 -4.46 19.06 -0.78
N LEU A 58 -4.93 18.42 0.29
CA LEU A 58 -5.92 17.36 0.18
C LEU A 58 -7.23 17.87 -0.45
N ASP A 59 -7.66 19.08 -0.09
CA ASP A 59 -8.86 19.69 -0.69
C ASP A 59 -8.65 19.95 -2.18
N SER A 60 -7.46 20.38 -2.60
CA SER A 60 -7.11 20.56 -4.01
C SER A 60 -7.13 19.23 -4.78
N ILE A 61 -6.47 18.19 -4.26
CA ILE A 61 -6.44 16.86 -4.90
C ILE A 61 -7.85 16.29 -4.96
N LYS A 62 -8.62 16.41 -3.87
CA LYS A 62 -10.02 15.96 -3.81
C LYS A 62 -10.86 16.64 -4.88
N SER A 63 -10.75 17.96 -5.02
CA SER A 63 -11.48 18.72 -6.03
C SER A 63 -11.11 18.23 -7.44
N GLN A 64 -9.82 18.08 -7.72
CA GLN A 64 -9.34 17.54 -8.99
C GLN A 64 -9.89 16.13 -9.28
N LYS A 65 -9.86 15.22 -8.31
CA LYS A 65 -10.35 13.85 -8.52
C LYS A 65 -11.87 13.76 -8.68
N LEU A 66 -12.61 14.71 -8.09
CA LEU A 66 -14.05 14.85 -8.33
C LEU A 66 -14.33 15.39 -9.73
N ASP A 67 -13.52 16.32 -10.24
CA ASP A 67 -13.63 16.82 -11.60
C ASP A 67 -13.31 15.73 -12.64
N ASP A 68 -12.28 14.92 -12.39
CA ASP A 68 -11.92 13.76 -13.22
C ASP A 68 -13.10 12.75 -13.27
N LEU A 69 -13.67 12.44 -12.10
CA LEU A 69 -14.85 11.58 -11.97
C LEU A 69 -16.05 12.14 -12.73
N PHE A 70 -16.35 13.43 -12.55
CA PHE A 70 -17.48 14.08 -13.22
C PHE A 70 -17.31 14.05 -14.73
N THR A 71 -16.09 14.32 -15.21
CA THR A 71 -15.74 14.26 -16.63
C THR A 71 -15.99 12.86 -17.20
N TYR A 72 -15.52 11.82 -16.51
CA TYR A 72 -15.75 10.43 -16.92
C TYR A 72 -17.25 10.08 -16.98
N ILE A 73 -18.04 10.50 -15.98
CA ILE A 73 -19.49 10.25 -15.94
C ILE A 73 -20.19 10.96 -17.10
N CYS A 74 -19.87 12.24 -17.37
CA CYS A 74 -20.45 12.99 -18.47
C CYS A 74 -20.14 12.37 -19.84
N GLN A 75 -18.93 11.87 -20.04
CA GLN A 75 -18.52 11.18 -21.27
C GLN A 75 -19.24 9.83 -21.41
N SER A 76 -19.38 9.09 -20.32
CA SER A 76 -20.13 7.82 -20.30
C SER A 76 -21.61 8.05 -20.60
N ALA A 77 -22.22 9.09 -20.02
CA ALA A 77 -23.60 9.48 -20.31
C ALA A 77 -23.79 9.88 -21.78
N SER A 78 -22.87 10.68 -22.33
CA SER A 78 -22.92 11.12 -23.74
C SER A 78 -22.81 9.96 -24.73
N SER A 79 -22.05 8.92 -24.37
CA SER A 79 -21.89 7.71 -25.18
C SER A 79 -22.93 6.62 -24.88
N SER A 80 -23.86 6.85 -23.95
CA SER A 80 -24.81 5.85 -23.45
C SER A 80 -24.13 4.55 -22.96
N SER A 81 -22.93 4.68 -22.39
CA SER A 81 -22.15 3.56 -21.87
C SER A 81 -22.60 3.15 -20.47
N VAL A 82 -22.58 1.85 -20.18
CA VAL A 82 -22.84 1.32 -18.83
C VAL A 82 -21.65 1.64 -17.94
N VAL A 83 -21.92 2.19 -16.75
CA VAL A 83 -20.90 2.56 -15.77
C VAL A 83 -20.88 1.53 -14.63
N ASP A 84 -19.71 0.93 -14.39
CA ASP A 84 -19.45 0.17 -13.17
C ASP A 84 -19.13 1.13 -12.02
N ILE A 85 -20.12 1.40 -11.18
CA ILE A 85 -19.99 2.31 -10.03
C ILE A 85 -18.92 1.82 -9.04
N GLY A 86 -18.79 0.50 -8.88
CA GLY A 86 -17.81 -0.09 -7.97
C GLY A 86 -16.37 0.16 -8.43
N HIS A 87 -16.12 -0.06 -9.73
CA HIS A 87 -14.85 0.27 -10.37
C HIS A 87 -14.54 1.76 -10.25
N VAL A 88 -15.47 2.62 -10.68
CA VAL A 88 -15.27 4.07 -10.68
C VAL A 88 -14.98 4.61 -9.28
N ALA A 89 -15.76 4.20 -8.28
CA ALA A 89 -15.52 4.62 -6.90
C ALA A 89 -14.16 4.14 -6.37
N PHE A 90 -13.76 2.91 -6.71
CA PHE A 90 -12.45 2.38 -6.34
C PHE A 90 -11.33 3.19 -7.00
N THR A 91 -11.41 3.44 -8.30
CA THR A 91 -10.44 4.24 -9.07
C THR A 91 -10.31 5.65 -8.53
N THR A 92 -11.42 6.33 -8.22
CA THR A 92 -11.39 7.69 -7.65
C THR A 92 -10.67 7.70 -6.29
N VAL A 93 -11.00 6.77 -5.39
CA VAL A 93 -10.37 6.69 -4.07
C VAL A 93 -8.91 6.31 -4.17
N LEU A 94 -8.56 5.36 -5.04
CA LEU A 94 -7.18 4.95 -5.26
C LEU A 94 -6.35 6.11 -5.81
N ASN A 95 -6.85 6.84 -6.81
CA ASN A 95 -6.15 7.99 -7.37
C ASN A 95 -6.05 9.16 -6.38
N LEU A 96 -7.06 9.38 -5.54
CA LEU A 96 -6.96 10.35 -4.44
C LEU A 96 -5.81 9.99 -3.48
N LEU A 97 -5.71 8.72 -3.08
CA LEU A 97 -4.66 8.25 -2.18
C LEU A 97 -3.29 8.27 -2.87
N SER A 98 -3.17 7.71 -4.07
CA SER A 98 -1.89 7.65 -4.79
C SER A 98 -1.36 9.03 -5.14
N ASN A 99 -2.24 9.99 -5.47
CA ASN A 99 -1.81 11.36 -5.73
C ASN A 99 -1.38 12.09 -4.44
N SER A 100 -2.06 11.82 -3.33
CA SER A 100 -1.67 12.35 -2.01
C SER A 100 -0.29 11.84 -1.56
N PHE A 101 0.00 10.57 -1.82
CA PHE A 101 1.25 9.93 -1.37
C PHE A 101 2.41 10.08 -2.37
N PHE A 102 2.12 10.07 -3.66
CA PHE A 102 3.12 9.90 -4.73
C PHE A 102 2.95 10.88 -5.89
N SER A 103 1.94 11.77 -5.85
CA SER A 103 1.58 12.71 -6.93
C SER A 103 1.30 12.04 -8.28
N ILE A 104 0.88 10.77 -8.29
CA ILE A 104 0.53 10.01 -9.50
C ILE A 104 -0.83 9.34 -9.37
N ASP A 105 -1.45 9.03 -10.50
CA ASP A 105 -2.64 8.19 -10.58
C ASP A 105 -2.22 6.74 -10.88
N LEU A 106 -2.70 5.80 -10.08
CA LEU A 106 -2.35 4.37 -10.17
C LEU A 106 -3.44 3.51 -10.83
N ALA A 107 -4.61 4.09 -11.07
CA ALA A 107 -5.72 3.46 -11.76
C ALA A 107 -6.31 4.40 -12.82
N ASP A 108 -7.07 3.81 -13.73
CA ASP A 108 -7.67 4.50 -14.87
C ASP A 108 -9.16 4.14 -14.95
N TYR A 109 -10.00 5.09 -15.36
CA TYR A 109 -11.45 4.84 -15.40
C TYR A 109 -11.89 3.95 -16.58
N TYR A 110 -11.05 3.81 -17.61
CA TYR A 110 -11.34 3.06 -18.82
C TYR A 110 -10.71 1.66 -18.81
N SER A 111 -9.74 1.41 -17.94
CA SER A 111 -8.99 0.17 -17.90
C SER A 111 -8.47 -0.19 -16.51
N TYR A 112 -8.50 -1.50 -16.21
CA TYR A 112 -7.93 -2.03 -14.99
C TYR A 112 -6.41 -2.12 -15.11
N SER A 113 -5.70 -1.38 -14.25
CA SER A 113 -4.24 -1.50 -14.17
C SER A 113 -3.84 -2.80 -13.45
N THR A 114 -2.65 -3.34 -13.75
CA THR A 114 -2.13 -4.52 -13.03
C THR A 114 -2.03 -4.26 -11.53
N PHE A 115 -1.72 -3.03 -11.13
CA PHE A 115 -1.66 -2.63 -9.73
C PHE A 115 -3.05 -2.63 -9.08
N GLU A 116 -4.06 -2.07 -9.75
CA GLU A 116 -5.43 -2.06 -9.28
C GLU A 116 -5.97 -3.49 -9.06
N ILE A 117 -5.75 -4.38 -10.03
CA ILE A 117 -6.15 -5.79 -9.92
C ILE A 117 -5.45 -6.43 -8.72
N ALA A 118 -4.14 -6.21 -8.56
CA ALA A 118 -3.39 -6.75 -7.44
C ALA A 118 -3.91 -6.22 -6.10
N LEU A 119 -4.18 -4.91 -5.98
CA LEU A 119 -4.70 -4.31 -4.76
C LEU A 119 -6.08 -4.87 -4.39
N LYS A 120 -6.98 -4.98 -5.38
CA LYS A 120 -8.30 -5.58 -5.19
C LYS A 120 -8.18 -7.02 -4.70
N GLU A 121 -7.29 -7.80 -5.30
CA GLU A 121 -7.04 -9.17 -4.88
C GLU A 121 -6.43 -9.26 -3.48
N VAL A 122 -5.50 -8.38 -3.09
CA VAL A 122 -4.99 -8.32 -1.72
C VAL A 122 -6.13 -8.13 -0.71
N VAL A 123 -7.03 -7.17 -0.97
CA VAL A 123 -8.20 -6.94 -0.10
C VAL A 123 -9.09 -8.18 -0.03
N LEU A 124 -9.35 -8.83 -1.17
CA LEU A 124 -10.16 -10.05 -1.22
C LEU A 124 -9.50 -11.22 -0.50
N GLN A 125 -8.20 -11.45 -0.68
CA GLN A 125 -7.48 -12.52 0.02
C GLN A 125 -7.42 -12.27 1.53
N ALA A 126 -7.25 -11.03 1.96
CA ALA A 126 -7.26 -10.66 3.38
C ALA A 126 -8.65 -10.79 4.04
N ALA A 127 -9.73 -10.62 3.26
CA ALA A 127 -11.10 -10.75 3.75
C ALA A 127 -11.61 -12.21 3.79
N LYS A 128 -10.96 -13.14 3.08
CA LYS A 128 -11.36 -14.55 3.04
C LYS A 128 -11.06 -15.21 4.40
N PRO A 129 -12.02 -15.95 4.98
CA PRO A 129 -11.72 -16.82 6.11
C PRO A 129 -10.64 -17.82 5.71
N ASN A 130 -9.55 -17.88 6.46
CA ASN A 130 -8.47 -18.84 6.23
C ASN A 130 -8.46 -19.86 7.37
N LEU A 131 -8.58 -21.14 7.03
CA LEU A 131 -8.56 -22.24 7.99
C LEU A 131 -7.27 -22.26 8.82
N SER A 132 -6.16 -21.77 8.24
CA SER A 132 -4.87 -21.64 8.92
C SER A 132 -4.91 -20.69 10.11
N ASP A 133 -5.82 -19.70 10.11
CA ASP A 133 -5.99 -18.75 11.22
C ASP A 133 -6.71 -19.40 12.42
N TYR A 134 -7.51 -20.44 12.18
CA TYR A 134 -8.28 -21.14 13.21
C TYR A 134 -7.59 -22.43 13.68
N ILE A 135 -6.82 -23.07 12.79
CA ILE A 135 -6.12 -24.33 13.04
C ILE A 135 -4.64 -24.15 12.67
N PRO A 136 -3.81 -23.58 13.56
CA PRO A 136 -2.43 -23.21 13.25
C PRO A 136 -1.54 -24.39 12.80
N ILE A 137 -1.87 -25.61 13.23
CA ILE A 137 -1.12 -26.84 12.91
C ILE A 137 -1.09 -27.10 11.39
N ILE A 138 -2.09 -26.65 10.63
CA ILE A 138 -2.15 -26.86 9.17
C ILE A 138 -1.70 -25.64 8.35
N SER A 139 -1.18 -24.59 9.00
CA SER A 139 -0.79 -23.34 8.33
C SER A 139 0.26 -23.54 7.23
N PHE A 140 1.19 -24.49 7.42
CA PHE A 140 2.23 -24.81 6.44
C PHE A 140 1.68 -25.37 5.11
N MET A 141 0.46 -25.90 5.11
CA MET A 141 -0.15 -26.50 3.92
C MET A 141 -0.75 -25.45 2.97
N ASP A 142 -1.11 -24.27 3.49
CA ASP A 142 -1.84 -23.23 2.73
C ASP A 142 -3.02 -23.83 1.95
N VAL A 143 -3.92 -24.55 2.64
CA VAL A 143 -5.00 -25.37 2.03
C VAL A 143 -5.85 -24.57 1.04
N GLN A 144 -6.08 -23.28 1.32
CA GLN A 144 -6.88 -22.38 0.49
C GLN A 144 -6.04 -21.56 -0.51
N GLY A 145 -4.72 -21.72 -0.51
CA GLY A 145 -3.79 -20.99 -1.37
C GLY A 145 -3.72 -19.47 -1.09
N ILE A 146 -4.26 -19.01 0.05
CA ILE A 146 -4.38 -17.59 0.39
C ILE A 146 -3.00 -16.98 0.55
N LYS A 147 -2.09 -17.66 1.25
CA LYS A 147 -0.73 -17.14 1.49
C LYS A 147 0.06 -17.08 0.18
N ARG A 148 -0.06 -18.10 -0.67
CA ARG A 148 0.56 -18.13 -1.99
C ARG A 148 0.04 -17.03 -2.91
N ASN A 149 -1.28 -16.83 -2.95
CA ASN A 149 -1.90 -15.79 -3.78
C ASN A 149 -1.50 -14.40 -3.28
N MET A 150 -1.58 -14.15 -1.98
CA MET A 150 -1.14 -12.90 -1.37
C MET A 150 0.31 -12.59 -1.71
N ARG A 151 1.21 -13.59 -1.69
CA ARG A 151 2.61 -13.43 -2.11
C ARG A 151 2.75 -12.95 -3.55
N ASN A 152 1.93 -13.44 -4.48
CA ASN A 152 2.01 -13.03 -5.87
C ASN A 152 1.56 -11.56 -6.05
N TYR A 153 0.46 -11.17 -5.41
CA TYR A 153 -0.04 -9.79 -5.49
C TYR A 153 0.85 -8.79 -4.74
N ALA A 154 1.39 -9.18 -3.59
CA ALA A 154 2.35 -8.37 -2.85
C ALA A 154 3.59 -8.04 -3.69
N ARG A 155 4.11 -8.98 -4.49
CA ARG A 155 5.24 -8.69 -5.41
C ARG A 155 4.90 -7.64 -6.47
N ILE A 156 3.67 -7.64 -6.98
CA ILE A 156 3.22 -6.64 -7.95
C ILE A 156 3.19 -5.26 -7.27
N MET A 157 2.65 -5.18 -6.06
CA MET A 157 2.61 -3.94 -5.29
C MET A 157 4.01 -3.44 -4.95
N ASP A 158 4.88 -4.29 -4.40
CA ASP A 158 6.26 -3.96 -4.05
C ASP A 158 7.04 -3.50 -5.28
N GLY A 159 6.87 -4.18 -6.42
CA GLY A 159 7.48 -3.80 -7.69
C GLY A 159 7.01 -2.44 -8.21
N THR A 160 5.72 -2.10 -8.04
CA THR A 160 5.19 -0.78 -8.40
C THR A 160 5.73 0.31 -7.49
N PHE A 161 5.69 0.10 -6.17
CA PHE A 161 6.22 1.07 -5.20
C PHE A 161 7.73 1.27 -5.34
N GLY A 162 8.49 0.19 -5.59
CA GLY A 162 9.92 0.25 -5.84
C GLY A 162 10.28 1.13 -7.05
N LYS A 163 9.50 1.03 -8.14
CA LYS A 163 9.67 1.90 -9.32
C LYS A 163 9.40 3.37 -9.01
N ILE A 164 8.34 3.65 -8.25
CA ILE A 164 7.98 5.03 -7.86
C ILE A 164 9.09 5.63 -6.99
N ILE A 165 9.60 4.87 -6.03
CA ILE A 165 10.69 5.30 -5.15
C ILE A 165 11.95 5.57 -5.95
N GLU A 166 12.37 4.66 -6.83
CA GLU A 166 13.59 4.86 -7.64
C GLU A 166 13.44 6.10 -8.54
N GLN A 167 12.29 6.29 -9.19
CA GLN A 167 12.03 7.48 -10.01
C GLN A 167 12.17 8.78 -9.22
N LYS A 168 11.63 8.83 -7.99
CA LYS A 168 11.79 10.02 -7.12
C LYS A 168 13.23 10.24 -6.68
N LEU A 169 13.95 9.17 -6.34
CA LEU A 169 15.37 9.25 -5.99
C LEU A 169 16.23 9.73 -7.17
N GLU A 170 15.94 9.29 -8.39
CA GLU A 170 16.60 9.76 -9.61
C GLU A 170 16.34 11.25 -9.86
N LEU A 171 15.09 11.71 -9.77
CA LEU A 171 14.74 13.13 -9.91
C LEU A 171 15.44 14.02 -8.87
N ALA A 172 15.55 13.54 -7.62
CA ALA A 172 16.27 14.23 -6.56
C ALA A 172 17.78 14.35 -6.87
N ARG A 173 18.41 13.28 -7.39
CA ARG A 173 19.83 13.30 -7.81
C ARG A 173 20.11 14.29 -8.94
N GLU A 174 19.14 14.49 -9.83
CA GLU A 174 19.25 15.44 -10.95
C GLU A 174 19.06 16.91 -10.53
N GLY A 175 18.84 17.20 -9.24
CA GLY A 175 18.56 18.55 -8.76
C GLY A 175 17.20 19.10 -9.21
N LYS A 176 16.36 18.25 -9.80
CA LYS A 176 14.98 18.54 -10.18
C LYS A 176 14.08 18.33 -8.96
N SER A 177 14.38 19.03 -7.87
CA SER A 177 13.48 19.07 -6.72
C SER A 177 12.18 19.74 -7.17
N THR A 178 11.12 18.94 -7.27
CA THR A 178 9.77 19.48 -7.42
C THR A 178 9.44 20.17 -6.10
N ASN A 179 9.19 21.48 -6.12
CA ASN A 179 8.71 22.29 -4.99
C ASN A 179 7.30 21.87 -4.48
N SER A 180 6.94 20.60 -4.63
CA SER A 180 5.70 19.93 -4.30
C SER A 180 6.05 18.61 -3.64
N ALA A 181 6.44 18.64 -2.36
CA ALA A 181 6.82 17.44 -1.62
C ALA A 181 5.57 16.62 -1.28
N ASP A 182 5.22 15.60 -2.08
CA ASP A 182 4.24 14.60 -1.61
C ASP A 182 4.74 13.87 -0.38
N LEU A 183 3.85 13.08 0.23
CA LEU A 183 4.19 12.40 1.46
C LEU A 183 5.41 11.48 1.29
N LEU A 184 5.61 10.89 0.11
CA LEU A 184 6.81 10.10 -0.15
C LEU A 184 8.07 10.96 -0.18
N ASP A 185 8.05 12.13 -0.80
CA ASP A 185 9.19 13.06 -0.74
C ASP A 185 9.54 13.43 0.71
N ILE A 186 8.53 13.76 1.52
CA ILE A 186 8.70 14.08 2.95
C ILE A 186 9.30 12.88 3.71
N ILE A 187 8.85 11.66 3.42
CA ILE A 187 9.40 10.44 4.03
C ILE A 187 10.87 10.25 3.63
N LEU A 188 11.21 10.42 2.35
CA LEU A 188 12.56 10.23 1.84
C LEU A 188 13.54 11.26 2.46
N ASP A 189 13.12 12.52 2.56
CA ASP A 189 13.89 13.58 3.21
C ASP A 189 14.11 13.27 4.71
N ALA A 190 13.05 12.89 5.43
CA ALA A 190 13.14 12.54 6.84
C ALA A 190 14.05 11.31 7.10
N CYS A 191 14.10 10.36 6.15
CA CYS A 191 15.02 9.23 6.22
C CYS A 191 16.47 9.65 6.00
N HIS A 192 16.72 10.59 5.09
CA HIS A 192 18.06 11.13 4.87
C HIS A 192 18.57 11.89 6.11
N GLU A 193 17.67 12.58 6.82
CA GLU A 193 17.98 13.30 8.06
C GLU A 193 18.06 12.40 9.32
N ASN A 194 17.88 11.08 9.17
CA ASN A 194 17.79 10.09 10.28
C ASN A 194 16.70 10.41 11.32
N VAL A 195 15.65 11.16 10.92
CA VAL A 195 14.51 11.50 11.80
C VAL A 195 13.58 10.29 11.99
N ILE A 196 13.55 9.40 10.99
CA ILE A 196 12.85 8.11 11.08
C ILE A 196 13.87 6.98 10.89
N GLU A 197 14.00 6.10 11.89
CA GLU A 197 14.64 4.80 11.68
C GLU A 197 13.69 3.90 10.88
N LEU A 198 13.60 4.11 9.56
CA LEU A 198 13.17 3.04 8.66
C LEU A 198 14.36 2.12 8.50
N HIS A 199 14.19 0.83 8.79
CA HIS A 199 15.29 -0.09 8.60
C HIS A 199 15.63 -0.04 7.11
N ARG A 200 16.91 0.05 6.76
CA ARG A 200 17.35 -0.03 5.36
C ARG A 200 16.77 -1.28 4.64
N ARG A 201 16.34 -2.31 5.39
CA ARG A 201 15.57 -3.47 4.90
C ARG A 201 14.15 -3.15 4.42
N ASP A 202 13.47 -2.13 4.96
CA ASP A 202 12.10 -1.73 4.60
C ASP A 202 12.07 -0.94 3.29
N ILE A 203 13.12 -0.14 3.05
CA ILE A 203 13.37 0.54 1.76
C ILE A 203 14.01 -0.45 0.76
N ASN A 204 14.95 -1.30 1.21
CA ASN A 204 15.54 -2.33 0.35
C ASN A 204 14.60 -3.50 0.03
N SER A 205 13.55 -3.79 0.79
CA SER A 205 12.53 -4.77 0.37
C SER A 205 11.70 -4.22 -0.79
N LEU A 206 11.59 -2.88 -0.89
CA LEU A 206 10.99 -2.18 -2.02
C LEU A 206 11.97 -2.01 -3.20
N LEU A 207 13.27 -1.84 -2.95
CA LEU A 207 14.29 -1.58 -3.99
C LEU A 207 15.13 -2.80 -4.41
N LYS A 208 15.16 -3.90 -3.64
CA LYS A 208 15.86 -5.11 -4.07
C LYS A 208 14.99 -5.86 -5.08
N LYS A 209 15.44 -5.79 -6.34
CA LYS A 209 15.31 -6.90 -7.27
C LYS A 209 15.55 -8.21 -6.50
N ASP A 210 14.49 -8.99 -6.29
CA ASP A 210 14.60 -10.44 -6.28
C ASP A 210 15.09 -10.83 -7.68
N GLN A 211 16.40 -10.72 -7.93
CA GLN A 211 17.01 -11.64 -8.87
C GLN A 211 16.95 -13.01 -8.18
N PRO A 212 16.25 -14.00 -8.74
CA PRO A 212 16.53 -15.37 -8.35
C PRO A 212 17.99 -15.59 -8.74
N ASN A 213 18.85 -15.75 -7.73
CA ASN A 213 20.18 -16.28 -7.93
C ASN A 213 20.05 -17.52 -8.82
N GLY A 214 20.76 -17.47 -9.95
CA GLY A 214 20.97 -18.63 -10.79
C GLY A 214 21.43 -19.78 -9.92
N VAL A 215 20.73 -20.90 -10.04
CA VAL A 215 21.27 -22.20 -9.69
C VAL A 215 21.35 -22.95 -11.00
N ASP A 216 22.58 -23.36 -11.26
CA ASP A 216 23.10 -23.89 -12.51
C ASP A 216 22.31 -25.08 -13.04
N ILE A 217 22.20 -25.06 -14.37
CA ILE A 217 21.79 -26.18 -15.19
C ILE A 217 22.94 -27.18 -15.17
N HIS A 218 22.90 -28.17 -14.28
CA HIS A 218 23.75 -29.35 -14.43
C HIS A 218 23.07 -30.37 -15.34
N PHE A 219 23.48 -30.33 -16.61
CA PHE A 219 23.46 -31.50 -17.49
C PHE A 219 24.44 -32.54 -16.94
N GLN A 220 23.95 -33.72 -16.58
CA GLN A 220 24.75 -34.94 -16.64
C GLN A 220 23.89 -36.12 -17.11
N LYS A 221 24.22 -36.55 -18.34
CA LYS A 221 23.98 -37.81 -19.07
C LYS A 221 22.64 -38.54 -18.95
#